data_AF-A0A357YEY9-F1
#
_entry.id   AF-A0A357YEY9-F1
#
_cell.length_a   1.000
_cell.length_b   1.000
_cell.length_c   1.000
_cell.angle_alpha   90.00
_cell.angle_beta   90.00
_cell.angle_gamma   90.00
#
_symmetry.space_group_name_H-M   'P 1'
#
loop_
_entity.id
_entity.type
_entity.pdbx_description
1 polymer ?
#
loop_
_entity_poly.entity_id
_entity_poly.type
_entity_poly.pdbx_seq_one_letter_code
_entity_poly.pdbx_strand_id
1 'polypeptide(L)'
;PELATAAPNLKYVARKGEISAWDNADFVKAVEATGRKTLVMAGVWTSVCVTFPALQAKADGYKVYAVIDASGDPSELASRTTLA
;
A
#
# COMPACT_ATOMS: atom_id res chain seq x y z
N PRO A 1 15.10 -0.90 -8.80
CA PRO A 1 16.29 -1.73 -8.51
C PRO A 1 16.73 -1.62 -7.04
N GLU A 2 16.67 -0.40 -6.54
CA GLU A 2 16.98 0.11 -5.21
C GLU A 2 16.15 -0.58 -4.12
N LEU A 3 14.86 -0.84 -4.34
CA LEU A 3 14.01 -1.54 -3.36
C LEU A 3 14.49 -2.97 -3.10
N ALA A 4 14.87 -3.69 -4.16
CA ALA A 4 15.39 -5.05 -4.03
C ALA A 4 16.76 -5.07 -3.31
N THR A 5 17.59 -4.05 -3.53
CA THR A 5 18.87 -3.89 -2.82
C THR A 5 18.68 -3.52 -1.35
N ALA A 6 17.79 -2.57 -1.05
CA ALA A 6 17.57 -2.07 0.31
C ALA A 6 16.79 -3.06 1.20
N ALA A 7 15.95 -3.90 0.60
CA ALA A 7 15.16 -4.91 1.30
C ALA A 7 15.35 -6.30 0.66
N PRO A 8 16.47 -6.98 0.92
CA PRO A 8 16.78 -8.28 0.31
C PRO A 8 15.77 -9.39 0.68
N ASN A 9 15.07 -9.24 1.81
CA ASN A 9 14.03 -10.16 2.27
C ASN A 9 12.62 -9.74 1.85
N LEU A 10 12.48 -8.79 0.92
CA LEU A 10 11.16 -8.37 0.46
C LEU A 10 10.44 -9.52 -0.24
N LYS A 11 9.13 -9.61 -0.03
CA LYS A 11 8.27 -10.52 -0.77
C LYS A 11 7.58 -9.73 -1.89
N TYR A 12 7.95 -10.04 -3.13
CA TYR A 12 7.31 -9.45 -4.30
C TYR A 12 6.01 -10.19 -4.62
N VAL A 13 4.92 -9.45 -4.76
CA VAL A 13 3.61 -9.99 -5.15
C VAL A 13 3.11 -9.18 -6.35
N ALA A 14 3.16 -9.78 -7.54
CA ALA A 14 2.59 -9.17 -8.74
C ALA A 14 1.06 -9.24 -8.70
N ARG A 15 0.40 -8.12 -8.97
CA ARG A 15 -1.05 -8.09 -9.21
C ARG A 15 -1.37 -8.69 -10.58
N LYS A 16 -2.52 -9.33 -10.70
CA LYS A 16 -2.99 -10.02 -11.92
C LYS A 16 -3.90 -9.13 -12.78
N GLY A 17 -4.21 -7.93 -12.30
CA GLY A 17 -5.05 -6.93 -12.97
C GLY A 17 -5.77 -6.00 -11.99
N GLU A 18 -5.71 -6.30 -10.69
CA GLU A 18 -6.36 -5.55 -9.64
C GLU A 18 -5.75 -4.15 -9.49
N ILE A 19 -6.62 -3.17 -9.25
CA ILE A 19 -6.21 -1.79 -8.97
C ILE A 19 -5.72 -1.68 -7.53
N SER A 20 -6.52 -2.15 -6.57
CA SER A 20 -6.08 -2.25 -5.17
C SER A 20 -5.21 -3.49 -4.98
N ALA A 21 -4.14 -3.35 -4.22
CA ALA A 21 -3.35 -4.50 -3.79
C ALA A 21 -4.14 -5.41 -2.84
N TRP A 22 -5.12 -4.86 -2.11
CA TRP A 22 -5.91 -5.63 -1.14
C TRP A 22 -6.95 -6.54 -1.79
N ASP A 23 -7.32 -6.30 -3.05
CA ASP A 23 -8.19 -7.21 -3.81
C ASP A 23 -7.44 -8.47 -4.28
N ASN A 24 -6.11 -8.46 -4.23
CA ASN A 24 -5.29 -9.63 -4.55
C ASN A 24 -5.11 -10.52 -3.31
N ALA A 25 -5.75 -11.68 -3.32
CA ALA A 25 -5.67 -12.66 -2.23
C ALA A 25 -4.23 -13.10 -1.90
N ASP A 26 -3.32 -13.12 -2.88
CA ASP A 26 -1.92 -13.48 -2.65
C ASP A 26 -1.19 -12.37 -1.85
N PHE A 27 -1.58 -11.12 -2.04
CA PHE A 27 -1.05 -9.97 -1.29
C PHE A 27 -1.58 -9.97 0.14
N VAL A 28 -2.89 -10.13 0.33
CA VAL A 28 -3.50 -10.18 1.68
C VAL A 28 -2.90 -11.32 2.50
N LYS A 29 -2.79 -12.53 1.93
CA LYS A 29 -2.12 -13.67 2.60
C LYS A 29 -0.66 -13.38 2.94
N ALA A 30 0.06 -12.68 2.05
CA ALA A 30 1.45 -12.30 2.34
C ALA A 30 1.55 -11.32 3.51
N VAL A 31 0.60 -10.38 3.63
CA VAL A 31 0.52 -9.45 4.76
C VAL A 31 0.12 -10.18 6.04
N GLU A 32 -0.89 -11.04 6.02
CA GLU A 32 -1.32 -11.85 7.16
C GLU A 32 -0.21 -12.75 7.70
N ALA A 33 0.56 -13.38 6.80
CA ALA A 33 1.69 -14.22 7.16
C ALA A 33 2.80 -13.48 7.91
N THR A 34 2.84 -12.14 7.86
CA THR A 34 3.77 -11.34 8.68
C THR A 34 3.41 -11.34 10.16
N GLY A 35 2.17 -11.68 10.51
CA GLY A 35 1.63 -11.61 11.87
C GLY A 35 1.48 -10.18 12.42
N ARG A 36 1.74 -9.14 11.60
CA ARG A 36 1.70 -7.74 12.04
C ARG A 36 0.30 -7.17 11.88
N LYS A 37 -0.16 -6.41 12.89
CA LYS A 37 -1.44 -5.67 12.85
C LYS A 37 -1.29 -4.20 12.51
N THR A 38 -0.07 -3.68 12.53
CA THR A 38 0.26 -2.32 12.12
C THR A 38 0.94 -2.34 10.76
N LEU A 39 0.40 -1.61 9.80
CA LEU A 39 0.90 -1.48 8.44
C LEU A 39 1.41 -0.07 8.20
N VAL A 40 2.60 0.03 7.63
CA VAL A 40 3.16 1.28 7.10
C VAL A 40 3.14 1.16 5.58
N MET A 41 2.43 2.07 4.92
CA MET A 41 2.15 2.00 3.49
C MET A 41 2.68 3.24 2.77
N ALA A 42 3.35 3.02 1.65
CA ALA A 42 3.84 4.06 0.74
C ALA A 42 3.70 3.55 -0.70
N GLY A 43 3.51 4.46 -1.66
CA GLY A 43 3.41 4.07 -3.06
C GLY A 43 2.87 5.14 -3.98
N VAL A 44 2.69 4.75 -5.24
CA VAL A 44 2.18 5.62 -6.30
C VAL A 44 1.10 4.84 -7.06
N TRP A 45 -0.11 5.37 -7.26
CA TRP A 45 -0.57 6.73 -6.97
C TRP A 45 -1.16 6.81 -5.54
N THR A 46 -0.95 7.92 -4.83
CA THR A 46 -1.44 8.06 -3.43
C THR A 46 -2.96 7.90 -3.41
N SER A 47 -3.65 8.64 -4.28
CA SER A 47 -5.11 8.63 -4.46
C SER A 47 -5.73 7.24 -4.73
N VAL A 48 -4.95 6.29 -5.23
CA VAL A 48 -5.46 4.98 -5.68
C VAL A 48 -4.72 3.83 -5.01
N CYS A 49 -3.46 3.62 -5.38
CA CYS A 49 -2.66 2.45 -4.97
C CYS A 49 -2.25 2.48 -3.50
N VAL A 50 -2.33 3.62 -2.82
CA VAL A 50 -2.09 3.73 -1.37
C VAL A 50 -3.42 3.78 -0.64
N THR A 51 -4.32 4.69 -1.04
CA THR A 51 -5.59 4.92 -0.33
C THR A 51 -6.51 3.71 -0.34
N PHE A 52 -6.71 3.03 -1.47
CA PHE A 52 -7.63 1.90 -1.54
C PHE A 52 -7.21 0.75 -0.62
N PRO A 53 -5.98 0.20 -0.72
CA PRO A 53 -5.58 -0.87 0.19
C PRO A 53 -5.47 -0.40 1.65
N ALA A 54 -5.15 0.87 1.91
CA ALA A 54 -5.12 1.40 3.27
C ALA A 54 -6.52 1.41 3.92
N LEU A 55 -7.55 1.84 3.17
CA LEU A 55 -8.93 1.84 3.65
C LEU A 55 -9.46 0.42 3.85
N GLN A 56 -9.19 -0.48 2.90
CA GLN A 56 -9.60 -1.88 2.99
C GLN A 56 -8.91 -2.61 4.15
N ALA A 57 -7.59 -2.45 4.31
CA ALA A 57 -6.86 -3.00 5.45
C ALA A 57 -7.36 -2.45 6.79
N LYS A 58 -7.70 -1.15 6.85
CA LYS A 58 -8.31 -0.56 8.03
C LYS A 58 -9.69 -1.18 8.34
N ALA A 59 -10.50 -1.43 7.32
CA ALA A 59 -11.80 -2.12 7.49
C ALA A 59 -11.62 -3.55 8.01
N ASP A 60 -10.55 -4.24 7.60
CA ASP A 60 -10.16 -5.56 8.11
C ASP A 60 -9.48 -5.54 9.49
N GLY A 61 -9.48 -4.37 10.16
CA GLY A 61 -9.01 -4.21 11.54
C GLY A 61 -7.51 -3.96 11.69
N TYR A 62 -6.79 -3.63 10.61
CA TYR A 62 -5.39 -3.22 10.69
C TYR A 62 -5.27 -1.75 11.09
N LYS A 63 -4.19 -1.44 11.82
CA LYS A 63 -3.77 -0.05 12.04
C LYS A 63 -2.87 0.39 10.90
N VAL A 64 -3.32 1.34 10.09
CA VAL A 64 -2.59 1.77 8.88
C VAL A 64 -2.00 3.16 9.07
N TYR A 65 -0.73 3.31 8.68
CA TYR A 65 -0.01 4.57 8.58
C TYR A 65 0.44 4.77 7.14
N ALA A 66 -0.07 5.81 6.47
CA ALA A 66 0.37 6.18 5.13
C ALA A 66 1.55 7.17 5.20
N VAL A 67 2.61 6.90 4.46
CA VAL A 67 3.83 7.73 4.40
C VAL A 67 3.72 8.67 3.20
N ILE A 68 3.25 9.88 3.45
CA ILE A 68 2.82 10.83 2.40
C ILE A 68 4.00 11.41 1.62
N ASP A 69 5.11 11.68 2.29
CA ASP A 69 6.35 12.15 1.68
C ASP A 69 7.07 11.08 0.84
N ALA A 70 6.71 9.80 1.03
CA ALA A 70 7.14 8.68 0.19
C ALA A 70 6.05 8.20 -0.79
N SER A 71 4.97 8.97 -0.95
CA SER A 71 3.87 8.67 -1.86
C SER A 71 3.67 9.82 -2.85
N GLY A 72 3.17 9.51 -4.05
CA GLY A 72 3.08 10.48 -5.14
C GLY A 72 1.77 10.41 -5.92
N ASP A 73 1.36 11.53 -6.48
CA ASP A 73 0.16 11.70 -7.31
C ASP A 73 0.50 12.65 -8.47
N PRO A 74 -0.33 12.76 -9.53
CA PRO A 74 0.01 13.51 -10.74
C PRO A 74 -0.05 15.02 -10.54
N SER A 75 -0.68 15.47 -9.46
CA SER A 75 -0.84 16.87 -9.12
C SER A 75 -1.00 17.03 -7.62
N GLU A 76 -0.60 18.19 -7.10
CA GLU A 76 -0.81 18.56 -5.71
C GLU A 76 -2.30 18.53 -5.34
N LEU A 77 -3.18 18.92 -6.26
CA LEU A 77 -4.63 18.86 -6.05
C LEU A 77 -5.09 17.43 -5.76
N ALA A 78 -4.62 16.45 -6.54
CA ALA A 78 -4.94 15.03 -6.33
C ALA A 78 -4.39 14.52 -4.98
N SER A 79 -3.13 14.85 -4.66
CA SER A 79 -2.53 14.48 -3.37
C SER A 79 -3.32 15.05 -2.19
N ARG A 80 -3.65 16.35 -2.23
CA ARG A 80 -4.34 17.03 -1.13
C ARG A 80 -5.77 16.56 -0.96
N THR A 81 -6.48 16.32 -2.06
CA THR A 81 -7.85 15.79 -2.01
C THR A 81 -7.89 14.40 -1.39
N THR A 82 -6.85 13.60 -1.58
CA THR A 82 -6.72 12.26 -0.99
C THR A 82 -6.56 12.30 0.54
N LEU A 83 -5.97 13.37 1.08
CA LEU A 83 -5.67 13.52 2.51
C LEU A 83 -6.77 14.24 3.30
N ALA A 84 -7.66 14.94 2.62
CA ALA A 84 -8.75 15.72 3.21
C ALA A 84 -9.91 14.82 3.66
#